data_AF-A0A9W9ZTW4-F1
#
_entry.id   AF-A0A9W9ZTW4-F1
#
_cell.length_a   1.000
_cell.length_b   1.000
_cell.length_c   1.000
_cell.angle_alpha   90.00
_cell.angle_beta   90.00
_cell.angle_gamma   90.00
#
_symmetry.space_group_name_H-M   'P 1'
#
loop_
_entity.id
_entity.type
_entity.pdbx_description
1 polymer ?
#
loop_
_entity_poly.entity_id
_entity_poly.type
_entity_poly.pdbx_seq_one_letter_code
_entity_poly.pdbx_strand_id
1 'polypeptide(L)'
;MFASLSLIGALVFLLGHGQAYPMRWCTTSAEEQNKCNAFIAVVNDSNVNPSCVQAASAIQCMEKIKNGDADLVTLDGGEIYRAGKKYGMVPVVAEQYGYGAFYYAVAVAKLNSGVTMKTLKGKKTCHTGAGKTSGWVVPIGFLLSKQYMKQDKSSCNPYISAGNYFKQSCIPNVKSSKIDSTGKNPSNLCEPMCPSECKTTGKYSGYSGAFKCLMDGVGEVAFVKHTTVMENVNGSDASKYRYLCTDGTMKEIGQHLACHLAKVPSHAVMTSSENSNKANYVKILMKVSDEYGVKQSNSSMFQLFNSQKFGGKDLLFKDSTMSFLDVSSKTTAKYLGVDYMKDLEALDDCVTPTAGPTAGPTAGSSDNKPYGFLASVVFMFVVLVLS
;
A
#
# COMPACT_ATOMS: atom_id res chain seq x y z
N MET A 1 40.91 -55.94 -36.84
CA MET A 1 39.46 -56.05 -36.56
C MET A 1 39.13 -55.02 -35.50
N PHE A 2 38.47 -53.94 -35.91
CA PHE A 2 38.11 -52.80 -35.08
C PHE A 2 36.82 -53.12 -34.30
N ALA A 3 36.89 -53.13 -32.98
CA ALA A 3 35.70 -53.25 -32.12
C ALA A 3 35.43 -51.89 -31.45
N SER A 4 34.63 -51.09 -32.15
CA SER A 4 33.62 -50.17 -31.62
C SER A 4 33.84 -49.51 -30.26
N LEU A 5 34.63 -48.43 -30.23
CA LEU A 5 34.36 -47.29 -29.36
C LEU A 5 33.15 -46.51 -29.91
N SER A 6 31.96 -46.70 -29.36
CA SER A 6 30.83 -45.75 -29.51
C SER A 6 29.74 -46.08 -28.50
N LEU A 7 29.95 -45.73 -27.22
CA LEU A 7 28.87 -45.66 -26.23
C LEU A 7 29.13 -44.62 -25.14
N ILE A 8 29.67 -43.45 -25.49
CA ILE A 8 29.76 -42.27 -24.59
C ILE A 8 29.17 -41.03 -25.32
N GLY A 9 28.14 -41.24 -26.13
CA GLY A 9 27.53 -40.20 -26.98
C GLY A 9 26.05 -39.95 -26.74
N ALA A 10 25.47 -40.44 -25.64
CA ALA A 10 24.02 -40.35 -25.40
C ALA A 10 23.62 -39.98 -23.96
N LEU A 11 24.50 -39.34 -23.18
CA LEU A 11 24.19 -38.92 -21.80
C LEU A 11 24.43 -37.44 -21.49
N VAL A 12 24.50 -36.56 -22.52
CA VAL A 12 24.68 -35.10 -22.34
C VAL A 12 23.67 -34.26 -23.14
N PHE A 13 22.53 -34.83 -23.55
CA PHE A 13 21.45 -34.08 -24.24
C PHE A 13 20.14 -33.96 -23.44
N LEU A 14 20.18 -34.17 -22.10
CA LEU A 14 19.01 -34.00 -21.22
C LEU A 14 19.13 -32.85 -20.20
N LEU A 15 20.07 -31.92 -20.39
CA LEU A 15 20.21 -30.74 -19.53
C LEU A 15 20.14 -29.48 -20.39
N GLY A 16 18.92 -29.01 -20.64
CA GLY A 16 18.68 -27.80 -21.43
C GLY A 16 17.23 -27.35 -21.53
N HIS A 17 16.25 -28.14 -21.09
CA HIS A 17 14.92 -27.59 -20.80
C HIS A 17 15.04 -26.82 -19.49
N GLY A 18 15.26 -25.50 -19.58
CA GLY A 18 15.10 -24.62 -18.43
C GLY A 18 13.76 -24.93 -17.77
N GLN A 19 13.81 -25.37 -16.51
CA GLN A 19 12.59 -25.63 -15.73
C GLN A 19 11.73 -24.37 -15.78
N ALA A 20 10.45 -24.52 -16.16
CA ALA A 20 9.53 -23.40 -16.18
C ALA A 20 9.52 -22.72 -14.80
N TYR A 21 9.70 -21.40 -14.77
CA TYR A 21 9.77 -20.68 -13.50
C TYR A 21 8.37 -20.44 -12.93
N PRO A 22 8.20 -20.43 -11.60
CA PRO A 22 6.89 -20.25 -10.99
C PRO A 22 6.36 -18.83 -11.17
N MET A 23 5.04 -18.71 -11.36
CA MET A 23 4.28 -17.46 -11.30
C MET A 23 3.02 -17.68 -10.46
N ARG A 24 3.21 -17.77 -9.14
CA ARG A 24 2.14 -17.97 -8.16
C ARG A 24 1.55 -16.63 -7.76
N TRP A 25 0.35 -16.35 -8.25
CA TRP A 25 -0.39 -15.14 -7.92
C TRP A 25 -1.14 -15.32 -6.60
N CYS A 26 -0.93 -14.42 -5.65
CA CYS A 26 -1.62 -14.48 -4.36
C CYS A 26 -2.94 -13.70 -4.40
N THR A 27 -4.01 -14.32 -3.89
CA THR A 27 -5.37 -13.76 -3.86
C THR A 27 -5.93 -13.70 -2.44
N THR A 28 -6.91 -12.84 -2.20
CA THR A 28 -7.42 -12.51 -0.85
C THR A 28 -8.90 -12.83 -0.63
N SER A 29 -9.63 -13.24 -1.67
CA SER A 29 -11.04 -13.64 -1.59
C SER A 29 -11.34 -14.80 -2.55
N ALA A 30 -12.45 -15.52 -2.34
CA ALA A 30 -12.81 -16.65 -3.19
C ALA A 30 -13.14 -16.18 -4.62
N GLU A 31 -13.80 -15.03 -4.75
CA GLU A 31 -14.09 -14.37 -6.03
C GLU A 31 -12.80 -13.99 -6.75
N GLU A 32 -11.81 -13.47 -6.01
CA GLU A 32 -10.50 -13.13 -6.55
C GLU A 32 -9.70 -14.36 -7.00
N GLN A 33 -9.73 -15.45 -6.23
CA GLN A 33 -9.17 -16.74 -6.62
C GLN A 33 -9.80 -17.27 -7.92
N ASN A 34 -11.12 -17.17 -8.06
CA ASN A 34 -11.82 -17.59 -9.27
C ASN A 34 -11.39 -16.76 -10.49
N LYS A 35 -11.27 -15.44 -10.34
CA LYS A 35 -10.73 -14.58 -11.40
C LYS A 35 -9.27 -14.91 -11.71
N CYS A 36 -8.47 -15.21 -10.70
CA CYS A 36 -7.08 -15.62 -10.88
C CYS A 36 -6.97 -16.89 -11.72
N ASN A 37 -7.78 -17.91 -11.44
CA ASN A 37 -7.79 -19.16 -12.21
C ASN A 37 -8.10 -18.90 -13.70
N ALA A 38 -9.00 -17.96 -14.00
CA ALA A 38 -9.27 -17.53 -15.38
C ALA A 38 -8.12 -16.70 -15.99
N PHE A 39 -7.46 -15.88 -15.17
CA PHE A 39 -6.30 -15.07 -15.59
C PHE A 39 -5.10 -15.95 -15.95
N ILE A 40 -4.71 -16.90 -15.10
CA ILE A 40 -3.57 -17.79 -15.39
C ILE A 40 -3.81 -18.65 -16.64
N ALA A 41 -5.07 -18.97 -16.95
CA ALA A 41 -5.43 -19.74 -18.14
C ALA A 41 -5.21 -18.99 -19.46
N VAL A 42 -5.12 -17.66 -19.43
CA VAL A 42 -4.79 -16.84 -20.62
C VAL A 42 -3.31 -16.47 -20.69
N VAL A 43 -2.50 -16.84 -19.70
CA VAL A 43 -1.05 -16.66 -19.74
C VAL A 43 -0.45 -17.71 -20.69
N ASN A 44 -0.14 -17.28 -21.91
CA ASN A 44 0.44 -18.12 -22.95
C ASN A 44 1.96 -17.91 -23.07
N ASP A 45 2.72 -18.54 -22.15
CA ASP A 45 4.18 -18.63 -22.18
C ASP A 45 4.61 -20.01 -21.65
N SER A 46 5.33 -20.79 -22.45
CA SER A 46 5.75 -22.16 -22.08
C SER A 46 6.87 -22.20 -21.05
N ASN A 47 7.49 -21.06 -20.76
CA ASN A 47 8.59 -20.96 -19.78
C ASN A 47 8.10 -20.63 -18.37
N VAL A 48 6.80 -20.43 -18.18
CA VAL A 48 6.21 -20.09 -16.87
C VAL A 48 5.24 -21.18 -16.43
N ASN A 49 5.19 -21.43 -15.12
CA ASN A 49 4.21 -22.27 -14.48
C ASN A 49 3.27 -21.40 -13.63
N PRO A 50 2.17 -20.87 -14.19
CA PRO A 50 1.30 -19.95 -13.50
C PRO A 50 0.30 -20.69 -12.61
N SER A 51 0.10 -20.21 -11.39
CA SER A 51 -0.88 -20.77 -10.46
C SER A 51 -1.38 -19.69 -9.50
N CYS A 52 -2.43 -20.02 -8.73
CA CYS A 52 -3.08 -19.07 -7.83
C CYS A 52 -3.06 -19.60 -6.39
N VAL A 53 -2.65 -18.76 -5.44
CA VAL A 53 -2.48 -19.11 -4.03
C VAL A 53 -3.39 -18.23 -3.17
N GLN A 54 -4.35 -18.85 -2.50
CA GLN A 54 -5.25 -18.13 -1.61
C GLN A 54 -4.57 -17.75 -0.29
N ALA A 55 -4.84 -16.54 0.17
CA ALA A 55 -4.52 -16.04 1.50
C ALA A 55 -5.75 -15.34 2.11
N ALA A 56 -5.74 -15.17 3.44
CA ALA A 56 -6.78 -14.47 4.19
C ALA A 56 -6.67 -12.94 4.10
N SER A 57 -5.50 -12.42 3.68
CA SER A 57 -5.27 -10.98 3.55
C SER A 57 -4.04 -10.65 2.72
N ALA A 58 -3.94 -9.39 2.28
CA ALA A 58 -2.74 -8.86 1.64
C ALA A 58 -1.47 -9.03 2.49
N ILE A 59 -1.57 -8.89 3.81
CA ILE A 59 -0.42 -9.10 4.73
C ILE A 59 0.06 -10.55 4.66
N GLN A 60 -0.88 -11.51 4.67
CA GLN A 60 -0.51 -12.91 4.52
C GLN A 60 0.03 -13.24 3.11
N CYS A 61 -0.41 -12.52 2.07
CA CYS A 61 0.25 -12.59 0.77
C CYS A 61 1.70 -12.08 0.81
N MET A 62 1.97 -10.96 1.50
CA MET A 62 3.34 -10.46 1.67
C MET A 62 4.22 -11.47 2.44
N GLU A 63 3.68 -12.12 3.47
CA GLU A 63 4.35 -13.21 4.20
C GLU A 63 4.65 -14.41 3.30
N LYS A 64 3.66 -14.87 2.53
CA LYS A 64 3.84 -15.97 1.57
C LYS A 64 4.91 -15.63 0.52
N ILE A 65 4.93 -14.41 -0.01
CA ILE A 65 5.95 -14.00 -0.98
C ILE A 65 7.34 -13.94 -0.34
N LYS A 66 7.44 -13.42 0.89
CA LYS A 66 8.70 -13.43 1.65
C LYS A 66 9.22 -14.84 1.91
N ASN A 67 8.34 -15.79 2.18
CA ASN A 67 8.69 -17.19 2.45
C ASN A 67 8.87 -18.03 1.17
N GLY A 68 8.60 -17.45 0.00
CA GLY A 68 8.70 -18.17 -1.28
C GLY A 68 7.54 -19.12 -1.56
N ASP A 69 6.38 -18.94 -0.93
CA ASP A 69 5.13 -19.70 -1.16
C ASP A 69 4.24 -19.06 -2.25
N ALA A 70 4.48 -17.79 -2.57
CA ALA A 70 3.83 -17.05 -3.65
C ALA A 70 4.85 -16.11 -4.32
N ASP A 71 4.53 -15.56 -5.49
CA ASP A 71 5.47 -14.75 -6.27
C ASP A 71 4.97 -13.31 -6.51
N LEU A 72 3.66 -13.12 -6.65
CA LEU A 72 3.06 -11.85 -7.07
C LEU A 72 1.79 -11.54 -6.28
N VAL A 73 1.56 -10.26 -6.00
CA VAL A 73 0.29 -9.75 -5.45
C VAL A 73 0.14 -8.28 -5.86
N THR A 74 -1.09 -7.83 -6.13
CA THR A 74 -1.39 -6.41 -6.35
C THR A 74 -1.68 -5.74 -5.01
N LEU A 75 -0.99 -4.65 -4.70
CA LEU A 75 -1.11 -3.93 -3.44
C LEU A 75 -1.50 -2.46 -3.66
N ASP A 76 -2.21 -1.88 -2.70
CA ASP A 76 -2.43 -0.43 -2.63
C ASP A 76 -1.21 0.33 -2.06
N GLY A 77 -1.20 1.66 -2.16
CA GLY A 77 -0.04 2.47 -1.72
C GLY A 77 0.40 2.24 -0.26
N GLY A 78 -0.54 2.01 0.66
CA GLY A 78 -0.19 1.75 2.07
C GLY A 78 0.35 0.34 2.28
N GLU A 79 -0.19 -0.62 1.54
CA GLU A 79 0.31 -2.00 1.51
C GLU A 79 1.68 -2.10 0.84
N ILE A 80 1.92 -1.37 -0.25
CA ILE A 80 3.22 -1.26 -0.93
C ILE A 80 4.30 -0.75 0.03
N TYR A 81 3.99 0.27 0.82
CA TYR A 81 4.90 0.77 1.86
C TYR A 81 5.28 -0.31 2.88
N ARG A 82 4.30 -1.06 3.39
CA ARG A 82 4.56 -2.17 4.32
C ARG A 82 5.37 -3.28 3.66
N ALA A 83 5.02 -3.64 2.42
CA ALA A 83 5.69 -4.65 1.61
C ALA A 83 7.18 -4.32 1.40
N GLY A 84 7.50 -3.07 1.05
CA GLY A 84 8.89 -2.62 0.94
C GLY A 84 9.62 -2.59 2.28
N LYS A 85 8.99 -2.02 3.32
CA LYS A 85 9.64 -1.79 4.63
C LYS A 85 9.87 -3.07 5.44
N LYS A 86 8.95 -4.04 5.37
CA LYS A 86 8.97 -5.25 6.25
C LYS A 86 9.21 -6.57 5.52
N TYR A 87 8.93 -6.62 4.22
CA TYR A 87 8.93 -7.86 3.45
C TYR A 87 9.95 -7.87 2.30
N GLY A 88 10.72 -6.79 2.13
CA GLY A 88 11.75 -6.72 1.08
C GLY A 88 11.17 -6.86 -0.33
N MET A 89 9.97 -6.30 -0.55
CA MET A 89 9.28 -6.38 -1.85
C MET A 89 9.50 -5.13 -2.69
N VAL A 90 9.43 -5.29 -4.01
CA VAL A 90 9.56 -4.22 -5.02
C VAL A 90 8.41 -4.27 -6.04
N PRO A 91 8.01 -3.11 -6.59
CA PRO A 91 6.98 -3.07 -7.63
C PRO A 91 7.56 -3.54 -8.99
N VAL A 92 6.74 -4.21 -9.80
CA VAL A 92 7.10 -4.61 -11.16
C VAL A 92 6.25 -3.91 -12.22
N VAL A 93 4.93 -3.92 -12.07
CA VAL A 93 4.02 -3.16 -12.92
C VAL A 93 3.01 -2.38 -12.08
N ALA A 94 2.58 -1.23 -12.57
CA ALA A 94 1.61 -0.37 -11.91
C ALA A 94 0.35 -0.20 -12.76
N GLU A 95 -0.80 -0.09 -12.11
CA GLU A 95 -2.06 0.25 -12.77
C GLU A 95 -2.05 1.70 -13.28
N GLN A 96 -2.42 1.92 -14.54
CA GLN A 96 -2.61 3.24 -15.13
C GLN A 96 -4.10 3.52 -15.36
N TYR A 97 -4.58 4.69 -14.91
CA TYR A 97 -5.99 5.08 -15.01
C TYR A 97 -6.26 6.21 -16.03
N GLY A 98 -5.36 6.40 -17.01
CA GLY A 98 -5.50 7.39 -18.09
C GLY A 98 -4.57 8.61 -18.04
N TYR A 99 -3.99 8.93 -16.88
CA TYR A 99 -3.05 10.06 -16.71
C TYR A 99 -1.68 9.64 -16.11
N GLY A 100 -1.36 8.34 -16.22
CA GLY A 100 -0.19 7.70 -15.62
C GLY A 100 -0.51 6.77 -14.44
N ALA A 101 0.53 6.20 -13.83
CA ALA A 101 0.44 5.32 -12.65
C ALA A 101 0.45 6.10 -11.33
N PHE A 102 -0.29 7.20 -11.28
CA PHE A 102 -0.45 8.01 -10.07
C PHE A 102 -1.73 8.83 -10.15
N TYR A 103 -2.16 9.33 -9.00
CA TYR A 103 -3.21 10.32 -8.88
C TYR A 103 -2.89 11.24 -7.71
N TYR A 104 -3.52 12.42 -7.67
CA TYR A 104 -3.31 13.36 -6.59
C TYR A 104 -4.41 13.23 -5.54
N ALA A 105 -4.01 13.06 -4.29
CA ALA A 105 -4.88 13.19 -3.13
C ALA A 105 -5.09 14.67 -2.83
N VAL A 106 -6.34 15.09 -2.69
CA VAL A 106 -6.72 16.49 -2.51
C VAL A 106 -7.73 16.62 -1.36
N ALA A 107 -7.73 17.79 -0.71
CA ALA A 107 -8.79 18.22 0.17
C ALA A 107 -9.68 19.21 -0.58
N VAL A 108 -11.00 19.01 -0.54
CA VAL A 108 -11.98 19.83 -1.26
C VAL A 108 -12.92 20.47 -0.25
N ALA A 109 -13.21 21.76 -0.43
CA ALA A 109 -14.24 22.47 0.33
C ALA A 109 -15.15 23.27 -0.62
N LYS A 110 -16.30 23.72 -0.11
CA LYS A 110 -17.13 24.69 -0.82
C LYS A 110 -16.41 26.04 -0.89
N LEU A 111 -16.55 26.73 -2.01
CA LEU A 111 -16.13 28.12 -2.17
C LEU A 111 -16.78 28.98 -1.08
N ASN A 112 -16.04 29.96 -0.55
CA ASN A 112 -16.49 30.87 0.52
C ASN A 112 -16.79 30.20 1.87
N SER A 113 -16.42 28.94 2.09
CA SER A 113 -16.53 28.28 3.40
C SER A 113 -15.58 28.85 4.47
N GLY A 114 -14.55 29.59 4.05
CA GLY A 114 -13.48 30.09 4.93
C GLY A 114 -12.55 28.99 5.47
N VAL A 115 -12.74 27.73 5.05
CA VAL A 115 -11.92 26.61 5.50
C VAL A 115 -10.63 26.52 4.70
N THR A 116 -9.51 26.36 5.39
CA THR A 116 -8.18 26.09 4.80
C THR A 116 -7.58 24.85 5.44
N MET A 117 -6.48 24.32 4.87
CA MET A 117 -5.75 23.21 5.49
C MET A 117 -5.26 23.51 6.92
N LYS A 118 -5.02 24.79 7.26
CA LYS A 118 -4.54 25.21 8.57
C LYS A 118 -5.65 25.36 9.62
N THR A 119 -6.92 25.42 9.19
CA THR A 119 -8.09 25.67 10.06
C THR A 119 -8.97 24.43 10.20
N LEU A 120 -8.43 23.24 9.97
CA LEU A 120 -9.19 21.98 9.99
C LEU A 120 -9.56 21.48 11.40
N LYS A 121 -8.90 21.99 12.44
CA LYS A 121 -9.24 21.64 13.83
C LYS A 121 -10.68 22.02 14.13
N GLY A 122 -11.45 21.08 14.69
CA GLY A 122 -12.87 21.28 15.02
C GLY A 122 -13.82 21.35 13.82
N LYS A 123 -13.36 20.99 12.61
CA LYS A 123 -14.20 20.93 11.41
C LYS A 123 -14.90 19.59 11.26
N LYS A 124 -15.98 19.58 10.46
CA LYS A 124 -16.66 18.36 10.02
C LYS A 124 -16.03 17.81 8.74
N THR A 125 -15.63 16.54 8.72
CA THR A 125 -14.85 15.98 7.59
C THR A 125 -15.47 14.74 6.97
N CYS A 126 -15.39 14.65 5.64
CA CYS A 126 -15.87 13.52 4.85
C CYS A 126 -14.67 12.74 4.30
N HIS A 127 -14.61 11.45 4.61
CA HIS A 127 -13.51 10.56 4.24
C HIS A 127 -14.02 9.43 3.38
N THR A 128 -13.19 8.94 2.44
CA THR A 128 -13.57 7.80 1.58
C THR A 128 -13.73 6.49 2.36
N GLY A 129 -13.11 6.39 3.54
CA GLY A 129 -13.15 5.20 4.39
C GLY A 129 -11.87 5.03 5.20
N ALA A 130 -11.98 4.27 6.29
CA ALA A 130 -10.86 3.94 7.16
C ALA A 130 -9.73 3.24 6.39
N GLY A 131 -8.49 3.73 6.55
CA GLY A 131 -7.30 3.13 5.95
C GLY A 131 -7.11 3.41 4.45
N LYS A 132 -8.07 4.08 3.78
CA LYS A 132 -7.96 4.40 2.35
C LYS A 132 -6.93 5.50 2.09
N THR A 133 -6.29 5.47 0.92
CA THR A 133 -5.14 6.34 0.66
C THR A 133 -5.47 7.83 0.70
N SER A 134 -6.25 8.37 -0.25
CA SER A 134 -6.54 9.81 -0.25
C SER A 134 -7.54 10.24 0.80
N GLY A 135 -8.43 9.34 1.22
CA GLY A 135 -9.45 9.67 2.21
C GLY A 135 -8.98 9.56 3.65
N TRP A 136 -7.87 8.87 3.93
CA TRP A 136 -7.41 8.66 5.30
C TRP A 136 -5.90 8.78 5.44
N VAL A 137 -5.11 7.93 4.77
CA VAL A 137 -3.66 7.86 4.96
C VAL A 137 -2.99 9.21 4.69
N VAL A 138 -3.22 9.79 3.51
CA VAL A 138 -2.63 11.07 3.13
C VAL A 138 -3.08 12.22 4.04
N PRO A 139 -4.39 12.50 4.23
CA PRO A 139 -4.78 13.67 5.01
C PRO A 139 -4.40 13.57 6.49
N ILE A 140 -4.50 12.39 7.10
CA ILE A 140 -4.11 12.20 8.51
C ILE A 140 -2.59 12.24 8.65
N GLY A 141 -1.86 11.56 7.78
CA GLY A 141 -0.39 11.59 7.75
C GLY A 141 0.15 13.01 7.54
N PHE A 142 -0.42 13.78 6.61
CA PHE A 142 -0.07 15.18 6.39
C PHE A 142 -0.30 16.04 7.65
N LEU A 143 -1.45 15.88 8.30
CA LEU A 143 -1.78 16.64 9.51
C LEU A 143 -0.83 16.33 10.68
N LEU A 144 -0.42 15.06 10.81
CA LEU A 144 0.56 14.62 11.80
C LEU A 144 1.97 15.12 11.46
N SER A 145 2.41 14.96 10.20
CA SER A 145 3.76 15.34 9.75
C SER A 145 3.99 16.85 9.81
N LYS A 146 2.95 17.66 9.57
CA LYS A 146 2.97 19.12 9.75
C LYS A 146 2.72 19.58 11.18
N GLN A 147 2.47 18.66 12.11
CA GLN A 147 2.15 18.94 13.51
C GLN A 147 0.89 19.81 13.71
N TYR A 148 0.01 19.87 12.71
CA TYR A 148 -1.30 20.50 12.87
C TYR A 148 -2.19 19.66 13.79
N MET A 149 -2.08 18.34 13.68
CA MET A 149 -2.71 17.37 14.57
C MET A 149 -1.64 16.68 15.41
N LYS A 150 -1.92 16.47 16.71
CA LYS A 150 -1.04 15.71 17.59
C LYS A 150 -1.40 14.23 17.53
N GLN A 151 -0.38 13.38 17.45
CA GLN A 151 -0.57 11.94 17.59
C GLN A 151 -0.83 11.57 19.05
N ASP A 152 -1.82 10.71 19.25
CA ASP A 152 -2.09 10.09 20.55
C ASP A 152 -1.06 8.98 20.81
N LYS A 153 0.00 9.33 21.54
CA LYS A 153 1.13 8.43 21.82
C LYS A 153 0.78 7.28 22.76
N SER A 154 -0.27 7.41 23.58
CA SER A 154 -0.65 6.39 24.55
C SER A 154 -1.35 5.21 23.88
N SER A 155 -2.21 5.45 22.89
CA SER A 155 -2.88 4.40 22.13
C SER A 155 -2.13 3.99 20.86
N CYS A 156 -1.24 4.85 20.36
CA CYS A 156 -0.63 4.69 19.02
C CYS A 156 -1.70 4.50 17.93
N ASN A 157 -2.88 5.10 18.13
CA ASN A 157 -4.02 4.96 17.24
C ASN A 157 -4.33 6.30 16.54
N PRO A 158 -4.09 6.43 15.22
CA PRO A 158 -4.38 7.65 14.49
C PRO A 158 -5.88 7.98 14.43
N TYR A 159 -6.77 7.00 14.63
CA TYR A 159 -8.22 7.26 14.74
C TYR A 159 -8.54 8.02 16.02
N ILE A 160 -7.92 7.67 17.15
CA ILE A 160 -8.10 8.43 18.42
C ILE A 160 -7.59 9.87 18.24
N SER A 161 -6.44 10.03 17.60
CA SER A 161 -5.86 11.34 17.28
C SER A 161 -6.84 12.20 16.44
N ALA A 162 -7.43 11.61 15.41
CA ALA A 162 -8.40 12.27 14.55
C ALA A 162 -9.70 12.65 15.30
N GLY A 163 -10.19 11.76 16.18
CA GLY A 163 -11.42 12.02 16.95
C GLY A 163 -11.25 13.15 17.96
N ASN A 164 -10.03 13.37 18.46
CA ASN A 164 -9.69 14.53 19.31
C ASN A 164 -9.50 15.84 18.51
N TYR A 165 -9.18 15.73 17.21
CA TYR A 165 -8.84 16.88 16.37
C TYR A 165 -10.04 17.44 15.61
N PHE A 166 -10.84 16.58 14.98
CA PHE A 166 -12.05 16.96 14.25
C PHE A 166 -13.27 17.01 15.18
N LYS A 167 -14.26 17.82 14.80
CA LYS A 167 -15.51 17.87 15.57
C LYS A 167 -16.31 16.59 15.36
N GLN A 168 -16.57 16.28 14.10
CA GLN A 168 -17.29 15.08 13.64
C GLN A 168 -16.71 14.67 12.30
N SER A 169 -16.74 13.39 11.98
CA SER A 169 -16.33 12.87 10.68
C SER A 169 -17.29 11.80 10.20
N CYS A 170 -17.36 11.62 8.88
CA CYS A 170 -17.85 10.38 8.30
C CYS A 170 -16.67 9.57 7.76
N ILE A 171 -16.31 8.50 8.47
CA ILE A 171 -15.25 7.56 8.08
C ILE A 171 -15.85 6.16 7.96
N PRO A 172 -16.30 5.78 6.76
CA PRO A 172 -16.81 4.44 6.49
C PRO A 172 -15.86 3.34 7.00
N ASN A 173 -16.42 2.30 7.60
CA ASN A 173 -15.71 1.12 8.10
C ASN A 173 -14.81 1.35 9.35
N VAL A 174 -14.82 2.54 9.96
CA VAL A 174 -13.97 2.88 11.13
C VAL A 174 -14.31 2.07 12.38
N LYS A 175 -15.52 1.52 12.47
CA LYS A 175 -16.00 0.67 13.58
C LYS A 175 -15.98 -0.83 13.28
N SER A 176 -15.45 -1.24 12.12
CA SER A 176 -15.37 -2.66 11.78
C SER A 176 -14.38 -3.37 12.71
N SER A 177 -14.63 -4.64 13.03
CA SER A 177 -13.75 -5.45 13.89
C SER A 177 -12.30 -5.54 13.37
N LYS A 178 -12.09 -5.39 12.05
CA LYS A 178 -10.76 -5.35 11.42
C LYS A 178 -9.99 -4.05 11.72
N ILE A 179 -10.70 -2.93 11.88
CA ILE A 179 -10.10 -1.60 12.09
C ILE A 179 -10.15 -1.19 13.57
N ASP A 180 -11.22 -1.53 14.27
CA ASP A 180 -11.48 -1.22 15.68
C ASP A 180 -11.55 -2.50 16.51
N SER A 181 -10.49 -3.31 16.45
CA SER A 181 -10.43 -4.59 17.17
C SER A 181 -10.60 -4.46 18.69
N THR A 182 -10.27 -3.29 19.24
CA THR A 182 -10.40 -2.97 20.67
C THR A 182 -11.67 -2.19 21.02
N GLY A 183 -12.50 -1.80 20.04
CA GLY A 183 -13.69 -0.98 20.26
C GLY A 183 -13.41 0.43 20.79
N LYS A 184 -12.21 0.97 20.57
CA LYS A 184 -11.72 2.24 21.13
C LYS A 184 -11.76 3.40 20.14
N ASN A 185 -12.04 3.17 18.86
CA ASN A 185 -12.13 4.28 17.92
C ASN A 185 -13.23 5.25 18.38
N PRO A 186 -13.05 6.57 18.32
CA PRO A 186 -14.06 7.51 18.79
C PRO A 186 -15.38 7.42 18.00
N SER A 187 -16.53 7.61 18.66
CA SER A 187 -17.85 7.57 17.99
C SER A 187 -18.04 8.73 17.01
N ASN A 188 -17.45 9.90 17.30
CA ASN A 188 -17.53 11.09 16.46
C ASN A 188 -16.89 10.94 15.07
N LEU A 189 -16.16 9.85 14.84
CA LEU A 189 -15.62 9.49 13.51
C LEU A 189 -16.65 8.90 12.55
N CYS A 190 -17.87 8.71 13.02
CA CYS A 190 -18.92 7.96 12.36
C CYS A 190 -20.28 8.63 12.61
N GLU A 191 -20.65 8.76 13.88
CA GLU A 191 -21.88 9.40 14.32
C GLU A 191 -21.63 10.84 14.75
N PRO A 192 -22.57 11.78 14.50
CA PRO A 192 -23.87 11.62 13.85
C PRO A 192 -23.83 11.86 12.34
N MET A 193 -22.65 12.04 11.72
CA MET A 193 -22.57 12.41 10.30
C MET A 193 -23.01 11.29 9.36
N CYS A 194 -22.78 10.02 9.71
CA CYS A 194 -23.18 8.89 8.89
C CYS A 194 -23.42 7.56 9.66
N PRO A 195 -24.34 7.53 10.64
CA PRO A 195 -24.54 6.36 11.53
C PRO A 195 -24.87 5.07 10.77
N SER A 196 -25.83 5.15 9.84
CA SER A 196 -26.28 4.02 9.01
C SER A 196 -25.34 3.72 7.84
N GLU A 197 -24.54 4.71 7.44
CA GLU A 197 -23.67 4.67 6.25
C GLU A 197 -22.19 4.46 6.60
N CYS A 198 -21.85 4.27 7.86
CA CYS A 198 -20.48 4.02 8.33
C CYS A 198 -19.96 2.61 7.98
N LYS A 199 -20.47 2.04 6.90
CA LYS A 199 -20.13 0.75 6.32
C LYS A 199 -19.51 0.97 4.94
N THR A 200 -18.80 -0.03 4.42
CA THR A 200 -18.19 0.04 3.08
C THR A 200 -19.20 0.31 1.95
N THR A 201 -20.47 -0.04 2.15
CA THR A 201 -21.58 0.15 1.20
C THR A 201 -22.44 1.38 1.49
N GLY A 202 -22.09 2.20 2.49
CA GLY A 202 -22.86 3.38 2.84
C GLY A 202 -22.83 4.45 1.77
N LYS A 203 -23.88 5.28 1.72
CA LYS A 203 -24.07 6.39 0.77
C LYS A 203 -22.86 7.34 0.68
N TYR A 204 -22.14 7.56 1.79
CA TYR A 204 -20.96 8.42 1.84
C TYR A 204 -19.62 7.67 1.75
N SER A 205 -19.65 6.40 1.36
CA SER A 205 -18.45 5.58 1.16
C SER A 205 -17.77 5.81 -0.19
N GLY A 206 -16.44 5.67 -0.21
CA GLY A 206 -15.62 5.87 -1.39
C GLY A 206 -15.48 7.33 -1.82
N TYR A 207 -14.87 7.55 -2.98
CA TYR A 207 -14.58 8.89 -3.50
C TYR A 207 -15.85 9.72 -3.75
N SER A 208 -16.79 9.18 -4.52
CA SER A 208 -18.07 9.82 -4.81
C SER A 208 -18.89 10.05 -3.54
N GLY A 209 -18.91 9.09 -2.62
CA GLY A 209 -19.64 9.22 -1.37
C GLY A 209 -19.08 10.29 -0.44
N ALA A 210 -17.75 10.36 -0.29
CA ALA A 210 -17.10 11.39 0.51
C ALA A 210 -17.34 12.79 -0.07
N PHE A 211 -17.27 12.95 -1.39
CA PHE A 211 -17.63 14.21 -2.03
C PHE A 211 -19.12 14.51 -1.87
N LYS A 212 -20.00 13.51 -1.97
CA LYS A 212 -21.43 13.67 -1.71
C LYS A 212 -21.74 14.12 -0.28
N CYS A 213 -21.00 13.65 0.72
CA CYS A 213 -21.10 14.13 2.10
C CYS A 213 -20.82 15.65 2.21
N LEU A 214 -19.87 16.17 1.43
CA LEU A 214 -19.63 17.61 1.31
C LEU A 214 -20.75 18.32 0.54
N MET A 215 -21.21 17.75 -0.58
CA MET A 215 -22.30 18.32 -1.39
C MET A 215 -23.57 18.50 -0.55
N ASP A 216 -23.98 17.43 0.15
CA ASP A 216 -25.16 17.35 1.01
C ASP A 216 -25.03 18.25 2.27
N GLY A 217 -23.89 18.93 2.48
CA GLY A 217 -23.67 19.88 3.58
C GLY A 217 -23.46 19.22 4.94
N VAL A 218 -23.24 17.90 4.97
CA VAL A 218 -23.01 17.13 6.18
C VAL A 218 -21.62 17.43 6.75
N GLY A 219 -20.61 17.50 5.86
CA GLY A 219 -19.25 17.91 6.19
C GLY A 219 -18.84 19.22 5.52
N GLU A 220 -17.76 19.82 6.04
CA GLU A 220 -17.17 21.07 5.54
C GLU A 220 -16.01 20.81 4.56
N VAL A 221 -15.37 19.64 4.66
CA VAL A 221 -14.23 19.24 3.81
C VAL A 221 -14.37 17.78 3.40
N ALA A 222 -14.06 17.45 2.15
CA ALA A 222 -13.94 16.09 1.66
C ALA A 222 -12.51 15.78 1.23
N PHE A 223 -11.96 14.65 1.67
CA PHE A 223 -10.66 14.15 1.24
C PHE A 223 -10.84 13.09 0.15
N VAL A 224 -10.42 13.39 -1.07
CA VAL A 224 -10.72 12.60 -2.28
C VAL A 224 -9.55 12.63 -3.28
N LYS A 225 -9.72 12.03 -4.47
CA LYS A 225 -8.76 12.18 -5.58
C LYS A 225 -9.12 13.41 -6.43
N HIS A 226 -8.12 13.98 -7.10
CA HIS A 226 -8.28 15.19 -7.93
C HIS A 226 -9.38 15.11 -8.99
N THR A 227 -9.67 13.93 -9.56
CA THR A 227 -10.73 13.75 -10.57
C THR A 227 -12.14 13.72 -9.99
N THR A 228 -12.30 13.48 -8.67
CA THR A 228 -13.61 13.18 -8.07
C THR A 228 -14.64 14.29 -8.28
N VAL A 229 -14.26 15.55 -8.21
CA VAL A 229 -15.22 16.64 -8.41
C VAL A 229 -15.80 16.59 -9.83
N MET A 230 -14.94 16.51 -10.84
CA MET A 230 -15.35 16.47 -12.25
C MET A 230 -16.10 15.18 -12.63
N GLU A 231 -15.86 14.08 -11.91
CA GLU A 231 -16.60 12.82 -12.09
C GLU A 231 -18.03 12.87 -11.53
N ASN A 232 -18.34 13.82 -10.62
CA ASN A 232 -19.61 13.83 -9.89
C ASN A 232 -20.46 15.08 -10.11
N VAL A 233 -19.92 16.14 -10.72
CA VAL A 233 -20.66 17.35 -11.08
C VAL A 233 -20.25 17.86 -12.46
N ASN A 234 -21.16 18.59 -13.11
CA ASN A 234 -20.87 19.28 -14.37
C ASN A 234 -19.91 20.46 -14.15
N GLY A 235 -19.26 20.94 -15.22
CA GLY A 235 -18.23 21.98 -15.15
C GLY A 235 -18.68 23.28 -14.46
N SER A 236 -19.93 23.71 -14.66
CA SER A 236 -20.48 24.91 -13.98
C SER A 236 -20.61 24.71 -12.47
N ASP A 237 -21.00 23.52 -12.02
CA ASP A 237 -21.14 23.18 -10.60
C ASP A 237 -19.78 22.94 -9.92
N ALA A 238 -18.76 22.51 -10.67
CA ALA A 238 -17.40 22.37 -10.15
C ALA A 238 -16.83 23.71 -9.62
N SER A 239 -17.25 24.84 -10.19
CA SER A 239 -16.85 26.19 -9.75
C SER A 239 -17.26 26.53 -8.31
N LYS A 240 -18.22 25.79 -7.73
CA LYS A 240 -18.68 25.94 -6.33
C LYS A 240 -17.68 25.36 -5.32
N TYR A 241 -16.61 24.71 -5.77
CA TYR A 241 -15.64 24.02 -4.93
C TYR A 241 -14.21 24.54 -5.15
N ARG A 242 -13.34 24.31 -4.18
CA ARG A 242 -11.91 24.64 -4.24
C ARG A 242 -11.07 23.52 -3.64
N TYR A 243 -9.87 23.34 -4.16
CA TYR A 243 -8.84 22.55 -3.48
C TYR A 243 -8.24 23.37 -2.33
N LEU A 244 -8.02 22.73 -1.19
CA LEU A 244 -7.29 23.31 -0.07
C LEU A 244 -5.81 22.91 -0.19
N CYS A 245 -4.93 23.92 -0.29
CA CYS A 245 -3.52 23.72 -0.57
C CYS A 245 -2.71 23.60 0.72
N THR A 246 -1.56 22.93 0.64
CA THR A 246 -0.68 22.66 1.79
C THR A 246 -0.06 23.92 2.39
N ASP A 247 0.07 24.98 1.60
CA ASP A 247 0.53 26.32 2.03
C ASP A 247 -0.57 27.14 2.76
N GLY A 248 -1.81 26.64 2.79
CA GLY A 248 -2.97 27.30 3.39
C GLY A 248 -3.79 28.13 2.40
N THR A 249 -3.39 28.23 1.14
CA THR A 249 -4.18 28.86 0.08
C THR A 249 -5.27 27.93 -0.44
N MET A 250 -6.11 28.43 -1.35
CA MET A 250 -7.09 27.65 -2.10
C MET A 250 -6.86 27.83 -3.59
N LYS A 251 -7.04 26.77 -4.37
CA LYS A 251 -6.97 26.82 -5.84
C LYS A 251 -8.22 26.22 -6.48
N GLU A 252 -8.44 26.59 -7.74
CA GLU A 252 -9.57 26.10 -8.54
C GLU A 252 -9.47 24.60 -8.79
N ILE A 253 -10.64 23.96 -8.96
CA ILE A 253 -10.72 22.57 -9.40
C ILE A 253 -10.04 22.46 -10.77
N GLY A 254 -9.20 21.43 -10.93
CA GLY A 254 -8.29 21.29 -12.08
C GLY A 254 -6.85 21.73 -11.80
N GLN A 255 -6.59 22.66 -10.87
CA GLN A 255 -5.23 23.10 -10.53
C GLN A 255 -4.50 22.17 -9.53
N HIS A 256 -4.77 20.88 -9.60
CA HIS A 256 -4.27 19.89 -8.64
C HIS A 256 -2.74 19.73 -8.70
N LEU A 257 -2.10 19.95 -9.85
CA LEU A 257 -0.63 19.92 -9.96
C LEU A 257 0.05 20.94 -9.03
N ALA A 258 -0.58 22.10 -8.84
CA ALA A 258 -0.10 23.15 -7.95
C ALA A 258 -0.74 23.11 -6.55
N CYS A 259 -1.74 22.26 -6.33
CA CYS A 259 -2.49 22.18 -5.08
C CYS A 259 -3.03 20.77 -4.82
N HIS A 260 -2.21 19.98 -4.15
CA HIS A 260 -2.53 18.63 -3.68
C HIS A 260 -1.84 18.37 -2.35
N LEU A 261 -2.32 17.37 -1.62
CA LEU A 261 -1.70 16.93 -0.37
C LEU A 261 -0.50 16.03 -0.65
N ALA A 262 -0.70 15.04 -1.52
CA ALA A 262 0.36 14.14 -1.96
C ALA A 262 0.07 13.63 -3.38
N LYS A 263 1.14 13.39 -4.14
CA LYS A 263 1.10 12.54 -5.32
C LYS A 263 1.11 11.09 -4.87
N VAL A 264 0.01 10.40 -5.09
CA VAL A 264 -0.21 9.02 -4.64
C VAL A 264 0.07 8.07 -5.81
N PRO A 265 0.91 7.05 -5.61
CA PRO A 265 1.10 6.03 -6.63
C PRO A 265 -0.19 5.23 -6.86
N SER A 266 -0.38 4.74 -8.06
CA SER A 266 -1.39 3.72 -8.32
C SER A 266 -1.11 2.44 -7.53
N HIS A 267 -2.05 1.49 -7.60
CA HIS A 267 -1.76 0.14 -7.14
C HIS A 267 -0.66 -0.47 -8.02
N ALA A 268 0.13 -1.35 -7.44
CA ALA A 268 1.22 -2.03 -8.14
C ALA A 268 1.24 -3.51 -7.82
N VAL A 269 1.64 -4.30 -8.82
CA VAL A 269 2.03 -5.68 -8.63
C VAL A 269 3.41 -5.68 -7.98
N MET A 270 3.51 -6.37 -6.86
CA MET A 270 4.70 -6.45 -6.03
C MET A 270 5.24 -7.87 -6.04
N THR A 271 6.56 -8.00 -5.99
CA THR A 271 7.27 -9.28 -5.86
C THR A 271 8.46 -9.13 -4.90
N SER A 272 9.11 -10.23 -4.53
CA SER A 272 10.34 -10.19 -3.73
C SER A 272 11.46 -9.44 -4.49
N SER A 273 12.19 -8.58 -3.79
CA SER A 273 13.40 -7.91 -4.32
C SER A 273 14.46 -8.90 -4.81
N GLU A 274 14.46 -10.13 -4.30
CA GLU A 274 15.38 -11.19 -4.68
C GLU A 274 14.87 -12.09 -5.83
N ASN A 275 13.64 -11.89 -6.31
CA ASN A 275 13.08 -12.76 -7.35
C ASN A 275 13.78 -12.55 -8.70
N SER A 276 14.44 -13.56 -9.26
CA SER A 276 15.18 -13.44 -10.53
C SER A 276 14.28 -13.26 -11.77
N ASN A 277 12.98 -13.53 -11.67
CA ASN A 277 12.04 -13.54 -12.79
C ASN A 277 11.30 -12.21 -13.01
N LYS A 278 11.66 -11.12 -12.32
CA LYS A 278 10.99 -9.81 -12.41
C LYS A 278 10.76 -9.33 -13.84
N ALA A 279 11.79 -9.38 -14.68
CA ALA A 279 11.70 -8.93 -16.07
C ALA A 279 10.71 -9.76 -16.89
N ASN A 280 10.65 -11.07 -16.60
CA ASN A 280 9.70 -11.97 -17.27
C ASN A 280 8.26 -11.70 -16.81
N TYR A 281 8.04 -11.45 -15.51
CA TYR A 281 6.73 -11.05 -15.00
C TYR A 281 6.24 -9.75 -15.63
N VAL A 282 7.11 -8.73 -15.76
CA VAL A 282 6.78 -7.50 -16.47
C VAL A 282 6.34 -7.79 -17.90
N LYS A 283 7.14 -8.57 -18.64
CA LYS A 283 6.83 -8.92 -20.05
C LYS A 283 5.46 -9.60 -20.18
N ILE A 284 5.18 -10.59 -19.32
CA ILE A 284 3.90 -11.30 -19.32
C ILE A 284 2.74 -10.34 -19.00
N LEU A 285 2.88 -9.54 -17.95
CA LEU A 285 1.82 -8.66 -17.50
C LEU A 285 1.51 -7.55 -18.50
N MET A 286 2.54 -6.95 -19.11
CA MET A 286 2.35 -5.97 -20.18
C MET A 286 1.61 -6.59 -21.37
N LYS A 287 2.00 -7.80 -21.81
CA LYS A 287 1.33 -8.52 -22.90
C LYS A 287 -0.14 -8.81 -22.57
N VAL A 288 -0.43 -9.33 -21.37
CA VAL A 288 -1.82 -9.65 -20.98
C VAL A 288 -2.66 -8.38 -20.84
N SER A 289 -2.09 -7.26 -20.38
CA SER A 289 -2.76 -5.96 -20.38
C SER A 289 -3.12 -5.50 -21.79
N ASP A 290 -2.25 -5.72 -22.78
CA ASP A 290 -2.52 -5.31 -24.17
C ASP A 290 -3.59 -6.17 -24.86
N GLU A 291 -3.59 -7.48 -24.60
CA GLU A 291 -4.49 -8.45 -25.24
C GLU A 291 -5.85 -8.55 -24.55
N TYR A 292 -5.88 -8.51 -23.21
CA TYR A 292 -7.08 -8.76 -22.38
C TYR A 292 -7.49 -7.55 -21.52
N GLY A 293 -6.81 -6.41 -21.65
CA GLY A 293 -7.19 -5.16 -20.98
C GLY A 293 -8.41 -4.48 -21.61
N VAL A 294 -8.47 -3.14 -21.58
CA VAL A 294 -9.68 -2.39 -21.98
C VAL A 294 -10.10 -2.55 -23.44
N LYS A 295 -9.20 -3.02 -24.31
CA LYS A 295 -9.51 -3.31 -25.73
C LYS A 295 -10.37 -4.58 -25.90
N GLN A 296 -10.37 -5.47 -24.92
CA GLN A 296 -11.17 -6.69 -24.94
C GLN A 296 -12.60 -6.39 -24.48
N SER A 297 -13.50 -6.16 -25.44
CA SER A 297 -14.90 -5.81 -25.18
C SER A 297 -15.86 -7.01 -25.21
N ASN A 298 -15.41 -8.20 -25.61
CA ASN A 298 -16.26 -9.39 -25.63
C ASN A 298 -16.43 -9.96 -24.22
N SER A 299 -17.62 -9.81 -23.65
CA SER A 299 -17.96 -10.28 -22.30
C SER A 299 -17.93 -11.80 -22.13
N SER A 300 -17.95 -12.56 -23.23
CA SER A 300 -17.76 -14.02 -23.17
C SER A 300 -16.30 -14.39 -22.91
N MET A 301 -15.35 -13.56 -23.34
CA MET A 301 -13.91 -13.77 -23.16
C MET A 301 -13.43 -13.28 -21.79
N PHE A 302 -12.19 -13.61 -21.44
CA PHE A 302 -11.56 -13.07 -20.24
C PHE A 302 -11.28 -11.57 -20.39
N GLN A 303 -11.58 -10.78 -19.36
CA GLN A 303 -11.33 -9.34 -19.30
C GLN A 303 -10.53 -9.05 -18.02
N LEU A 304 -9.31 -8.53 -18.17
CA LEU A 304 -8.37 -8.35 -17.07
C LEU A 304 -8.88 -7.32 -16.05
N PHE A 305 -9.40 -6.19 -16.55
CA PHE A 305 -9.87 -5.05 -15.74
C PHE A 305 -11.40 -5.02 -15.59
N ASN A 306 -12.06 -6.18 -15.60
CA ASN A 306 -13.49 -6.28 -15.32
C ASN A 306 -13.79 -7.47 -14.40
N SER A 307 -14.34 -7.19 -13.22
CA SER A 307 -14.70 -8.19 -12.22
C SER A 307 -16.17 -8.63 -12.20
N GLN A 308 -17.02 -8.05 -13.05
CA GLN A 308 -18.47 -8.28 -13.03
C GLN A 308 -18.83 -9.76 -13.16
N LYS A 309 -18.16 -10.50 -14.05
CA LYS A 309 -18.38 -11.94 -14.28
C LYS A 309 -18.06 -12.82 -13.06
N PHE A 310 -17.27 -12.30 -12.12
CA PHE A 310 -16.78 -13.04 -10.95
C PHE A 310 -17.50 -12.64 -9.65
N GLY A 311 -18.57 -11.83 -9.74
CA GLY A 311 -19.40 -11.49 -8.58
C GLY A 311 -18.78 -10.48 -7.62
N GLY A 312 -17.80 -9.68 -8.08
CA GLY A 312 -17.11 -8.70 -7.25
C GLY A 312 -16.71 -7.43 -8.01
N LYS A 313 -15.93 -6.58 -7.35
CA LYS A 313 -15.32 -5.37 -7.92
C LYS A 313 -13.84 -5.34 -7.58
N ASP A 314 -13.02 -4.77 -8.46
CA ASP A 314 -11.58 -4.59 -8.23
C ASP A 314 -10.86 -5.91 -7.81
N LEU A 315 -11.13 -7.02 -8.51
CA LEU A 315 -10.53 -8.32 -8.19
C LEU A 315 -9.25 -8.48 -9.00
N LEU A 316 -8.12 -8.84 -8.36
CA LEU A 316 -6.74 -8.82 -8.87
C LEU A 316 -6.22 -7.41 -9.19
N PHE A 317 -7.02 -6.65 -9.93
CA PHE A 317 -6.73 -5.29 -10.39
C PHE A 317 -8.00 -4.46 -10.28
N LYS A 318 -7.84 -3.14 -10.18
CA LYS A 318 -8.98 -2.23 -10.24
C LYS A 318 -9.70 -2.32 -11.58
N ASP A 319 -11.03 -2.28 -11.53
CA ASP A 319 -11.88 -2.27 -12.73
C ASP A 319 -11.73 -0.96 -13.53
N SER A 320 -11.15 0.07 -12.89
CA SER A 320 -10.83 1.36 -13.52
C SER A 320 -9.47 1.40 -14.22
N THR A 321 -8.69 0.31 -14.17
CA THR A 321 -7.39 0.22 -14.82
C THR A 321 -7.55 0.25 -16.33
N MET A 322 -6.78 1.12 -17.00
CA MET A 322 -6.76 1.23 -18.45
C MET A 322 -5.65 0.39 -19.07
N SER A 323 -4.48 0.37 -18.43
CA SER A 323 -3.32 -0.41 -18.85
C SER A 323 -2.35 -0.59 -17.69
N PHE A 324 -1.32 -1.41 -17.87
CA PHE A 324 -0.15 -1.40 -16.99
C PHE A 324 0.94 -0.44 -17.46
N LEU A 325 1.81 -0.07 -16.52
CA LEU A 325 3.08 0.60 -16.75
C LEU A 325 4.21 -0.19 -16.09
N ASP A 326 5.31 -0.38 -16.82
CA ASP A 326 6.54 -0.94 -16.25
C ASP A 326 7.14 0.03 -15.22
N VAL A 327 7.29 -0.45 -13.99
CA VAL A 327 7.91 0.28 -12.88
C VAL A 327 9.00 -0.54 -12.20
N SER A 328 9.45 -1.63 -12.83
CA SER A 328 10.43 -2.57 -12.28
C SER A 328 11.80 -1.96 -12.03
N SER A 329 12.11 -0.83 -12.67
CA SER A 329 13.32 -0.03 -12.41
C SER A 329 13.27 0.76 -11.11
N LYS A 330 12.10 0.85 -10.46
CA LYS A 330 11.90 1.66 -9.25
C LYS A 330 12.01 0.80 -7.99
N THR A 331 12.71 1.32 -6.99
CA THR A 331 12.56 0.82 -5.62
C THR A 331 11.19 1.22 -5.07
N THR A 332 10.73 0.52 -4.03
CA THR A 332 9.47 0.87 -3.34
C THR A 332 9.45 2.34 -2.90
N ALA A 333 10.54 2.83 -2.32
CA ALA A 333 10.65 4.23 -1.91
C ALA A 333 10.52 5.23 -3.08
N LYS A 334 11.18 4.94 -4.22
CA LYS A 334 11.09 5.77 -5.43
C LYS A 334 9.70 5.71 -6.07
N TYR A 335 9.02 4.56 -5.98
CA TYR A 335 7.68 4.39 -6.51
C TYR A 335 6.63 5.15 -5.69
N LEU A 336 6.71 5.06 -4.36
CA LEU A 336 5.80 5.75 -3.45
C LEU A 336 5.99 7.27 -3.45
N GLY A 337 7.22 7.73 -3.58
CA GLY A 337 7.56 9.14 -3.55
C GLY A 337 7.69 9.69 -2.12
N VAL A 338 8.49 10.75 -1.99
CA VAL A 338 8.95 11.28 -0.70
C VAL A 338 7.79 11.80 0.16
N ASP A 339 6.84 12.53 -0.43
CA ASP A 339 5.76 13.14 0.35
C ASP A 339 4.81 12.09 0.92
N TYR A 340 4.46 11.08 0.12
CA TYR A 340 3.59 10.00 0.58
C TYR A 340 4.27 9.12 1.64
N MET A 341 5.59 8.87 1.52
CA MET A 341 6.33 8.17 2.56
C MET A 341 6.36 8.94 3.88
N LYS A 342 6.56 10.26 3.86
CA LYS A 342 6.52 11.09 5.08
C LYS A 342 5.16 11.00 5.79
N ASP A 343 4.06 10.98 5.03
CA ASP A 343 2.72 10.82 5.59
C ASP A 343 2.54 9.45 6.26
N LEU A 344 3.06 8.38 5.63
CA LEU A 344 3.03 7.02 6.18
C LEU A 344 3.94 6.87 7.41
N GLU A 345 5.13 7.47 7.40
CA GLU A 345 6.04 7.50 8.53
C GLU A 345 5.42 8.23 9.73
N ALA A 346 4.77 9.37 9.50
CA ALA A 346 4.09 10.10 10.57
C ALA A 346 2.91 9.32 11.19
N LEU A 347 2.24 8.48 10.41
CA LEU A 347 1.22 7.55 10.94
C LEU A 347 1.85 6.42 11.77
N ASP A 348 3.04 5.97 11.41
CA ASP A 348 3.78 4.89 12.07
C ASP A 348 4.66 5.36 13.25
N ASP A 349 4.89 6.66 13.43
CA ASP A 349 5.89 7.25 14.36
C ASP A 349 5.68 6.90 15.85
N CYS A 350 4.52 6.35 16.20
CA CYS A 350 4.22 5.87 17.55
C CYS A 350 4.71 4.44 17.84
N VAL A 351 5.17 3.70 16.83
CA VAL A 351 5.75 2.36 17.00
C VAL A 351 7.21 2.52 17.43
N THR A 352 7.48 2.35 18.72
CA THR A 352 8.87 2.19 19.19
C THR A 352 9.50 0.99 18.47
N PRO A 353 10.78 1.09 18.04
CA PRO A 353 11.49 -0.08 17.55
C PRO A 353 11.42 -1.14 18.64
N THR A 354 10.90 -2.32 18.31
CA THR A 354 10.92 -3.47 19.21
C THR A 354 12.35 -3.66 19.67
N ALA A 355 12.59 -3.55 20.99
CA ALA A 355 13.87 -3.84 21.57
C ALA A 355 14.33 -5.21 21.08
N GLY A 356 15.50 -5.26 20.44
CA GLY A 356 16.21 -6.50 20.19
C GLY A 356 16.43 -7.26 21.50
N PRO A 357 16.78 -8.55 21.43
CA PRO A 357 16.89 -9.40 22.61
C PRO A 357 17.77 -8.73 23.67
N THR A 358 17.17 -8.51 24.84
CA THR A 358 17.77 -7.86 26.00
C THR A 358 19.11 -8.52 26.34
N ALA A 359 20.19 -7.74 26.25
CA ALA A 359 21.43 -8.05 26.93
C ALA A 359 21.15 -8.18 28.44
N GLY A 360 21.67 -9.25 29.04
CA GLY A 360 21.42 -9.62 30.42
C GLY A 360 21.86 -8.57 31.44
N PRO A 361 21.40 -8.70 32.71
CA PRO A 361 21.61 -7.68 33.73
C PRO A 361 23.07 -7.64 34.15
N THR A 362 23.72 -6.49 33.96
CA THR A 362 24.95 -6.13 34.67
C THR A 362 24.58 -5.82 36.12
N ALA A 363 25.10 -6.64 37.04
CA ALA A 363 24.97 -6.48 38.48
C ALA A 363 25.68 -5.21 38.98
N GLY A 364 25.12 -4.65 40.05
CA GLY A 364 25.40 -3.32 40.57
C GLY A 364 26.71 -3.15 41.35
N SER A 365 27.03 -1.86 41.55
CA SER A 365 28.15 -1.32 42.31
C SER A 365 27.75 -0.97 43.75
N SER A 366 28.60 -1.32 44.72
CA SER A 366 28.88 -0.71 46.05
C SER A 366 29.56 -1.80 46.91
N ASP A 367 30.55 -1.60 47.79
CA ASP A 367 31.19 -0.44 48.40
C ASP A 367 32.54 -0.86 49.07
N ASN A 368 33.47 0.09 49.20
CA ASN A 368 34.50 0.33 50.25
C ASN A 368 35.58 -0.70 50.72
N LYS A 369 36.86 -0.36 50.37
CA LYS A 369 38.09 -0.14 51.22
C LYS A 369 38.71 -1.29 52.11
N PRO A 370 40.00 -1.18 52.55
CA PRO A 370 41.29 -1.09 51.84
C PRO A 370 42.36 -2.09 52.38
N TYR A 371 43.62 -1.95 51.92
CA TYR A 371 44.90 -2.55 52.39
C TYR A 371 45.38 -3.88 51.78
N GLY A 372 46.66 -3.89 51.39
CA GLY A 372 47.52 -5.07 51.52
C GLY A 372 48.36 -5.44 50.29
N PHE A 373 49.55 -4.84 50.20
CA PHE A 373 50.84 -5.53 49.95
C PHE A 373 50.80 -6.99 49.44
N LEU A 374 51.38 -7.26 48.26
CA LEU A 374 52.61 -8.07 48.10
C LEU A 374 52.92 -8.41 46.63
N ALA A 375 54.22 -8.43 46.36
CA ALA A 375 54.88 -8.71 45.10
C ALA A 375 54.88 -10.20 44.72
N SER A 376 55.12 -10.49 43.43
CA SER A 376 55.95 -11.58 42.85
C SER A 376 55.58 -11.70 41.36
N VAL A 377 56.35 -11.17 40.38
CA VAL A 377 57.54 -11.76 39.73
C VAL A 377 57.47 -13.29 39.58
N VAL A 378 57.27 -13.78 38.34
CA VAL A 378 58.00 -14.89 37.63
C VAL A 378 57.58 -14.81 36.15
N PHE A 379 58.37 -14.24 35.23
CA PHE A 379 59.40 -14.83 34.35
C PHE A 379 58.96 -15.95 33.37
N MET A 380 59.06 -15.58 32.07
CA MET A 380 59.39 -16.33 30.84
C MET A 380 58.95 -17.80 30.67
N PHE A 381 58.39 -18.10 29.50
CA PHE A 381 59.06 -18.99 28.53
C PHE A 381 58.73 -18.60 27.08
N VAL A 382 59.81 -18.39 26.32
CA VAL A 382 59.91 -18.31 24.86
C VAL A 382 59.80 -19.72 24.29
N VAL A 383 59.20 -19.91 23.11
CA VAL A 383 59.80 -20.59 21.94
C VAL A 383 58.90 -20.42 20.71
N LEU A 384 59.48 -19.80 19.68
CA LEU A 384 59.08 -19.78 18.28
C LEU A 384 59.10 -21.19 17.66
N VAL A 385 58.19 -21.46 16.71
CA VAL A 385 58.58 -22.01 15.39
C VAL A 385 57.63 -21.42 14.34
N LEU A 386 58.22 -20.73 13.36
CA LEU A 386 57.59 -20.34 12.09
C LEU A 386 57.85 -21.43 11.06
N SER A 387 56.81 -21.85 10.32
CA SER A 387 56.80 -22.12 8.87
C SER A 387 55.35 -22.28 8.42
#